data_AF-A0A8T9C990-F1
#
_entry.id   AF-A0A8T9C990-F1
#
_cell.length_a   1.000
_cell.length_b   1.000
_cell.length_c   1.000
_cell.angle_alpha   90.00
_cell.angle_beta   90.00
_cell.angle_gamma   90.00
#
_symmetry.space_group_name_H-M   'P 1'
#
loop_
_entity.id
_entity.type
_entity.pdbx_description
1 polymer ?
#
loop_
_entity_poly.entity_id
_entity_poly.type
_entity_poly.pdbx_seq_one_letter_code
_entity_poly.pdbx_strand_id
1 'polypeptide(L)'
;MSVFICQSCVASRQTLRSPFFQSRAVSILRLPTKKNPNPNEPTDIDALLSEPTWAVRDLITKKLKRENVPKIKPKHLHHLLRLSALPLPETPEEEKKLQDAIQQQLRFVKKMQKVDTEGVEPLQGIRDETSEGRMEATIGLEELRGALAMEDVRGR
;
A
#
# COMPACT_ATOMS: atom_id res chain seq x y z
N MET A 1 -36.18 -18.20 -25.12
CA MET A 1 -34.85 -17.81 -25.65
C MET A 1 -33.85 -17.94 -24.53
N SER A 2 -32.75 -18.64 -24.80
CA SER A 2 -31.84 -19.20 -23.80
C SER A 2 -31.03 -18.12 -23.08
N VAL A 3 -31.04 -18.13 -21.74
CA VAL A 3 -30.24 -17.23 -20.90
C VAL A 3 -28.88 -17.87 -20.70
N PHE A 4 -27.85 -17.35 -21.38
CA PHE A 4 -26.47 -17.76 -21.14
C PHE A 4 -25.91 -17.00 -19.94
N ILE A 5 -26.04 -17.60 -18.75
CA ILE A 5 -25.33 -17.17 -17.55
C ILE A 5 -23.90 -17.72 -17.64
N CYS A 6 -22.91 -16.83 -17.54
CA CYS A 6 -21.49 -17.16 -17.58
C CYS A 6 -21.12 -18.06 -16.38
N GLN A 7 -20.80 -19.33 -16.65
CA GLN A 7 -20.48 -20.34 -15.64
C GLN A 7 -19.13 -20.13 -14.94
N SER A 8 -18.29 -19.18 -15.36
CA SER A 8 -17.02 -18.86 -14.69
C SER A 8 -17.16 -17.90 -13.49
N CYS A 9 -18.32 -17.27 -13.29
CA CYS A 9 -18.53 -16.32 -12.19
C CYS A 9 -19.13 -16.94 -10.91
N VAL A 10 -19.53 -18.22 -10.93
CA VAL A 10 -20.18 -18.89 -9.78
C VAL A 10 -19.17 -19.71 -8.93
N ALA A 11 -17.94 -19.89 -9.40
CA ALA A 11 -16.97 -20.79 -8.78
C ALA A 11 -16.18 -20.19 -7.59
N SER A 12 -16.51 -18.99 -7.08
CA SER A 12 -15.76 -18.39 -5.97
C SER A 12 -16.55 -18.24 -4.66
N ARG A 13 -17.76 -18.80 -4.55
CA ARG A 13 -18.61 -18.62 -3.36
C ARG A 13 -18.84 -19.85 -2.48
N GLN A 14 -18.22 -20.99 -2.75
CA GLN A 14 -18.44 -22.18 -1.92
C GLN A 14 -17.18 -23.02 -1.77
N THR A 15 -16.32 -22.64 -0.83
CA THR A 15 -15.43 -23.59 -0.15
C THR A 15 -15.56 -23.45 1.37
N LEU A 16 -16.47 -24.28 1.87
CA LEU A 16 -16.35 -25.09 3.08
C LEU A 16 -15.90 -24.41 4.39
N ARG A 17 -16.92 -24.15 5.21
CA ARG A 17 -16.85 -24.26 6.66
C ARG A 17 -16.13 -25.55 7.08
N SER A 18 -15.10 -25.41 7.92
CA SER A 18 -14.62 -26.46 8.83
C SER A 18 -14.00 -25.79 10.06
N PRO A 19 -14.35 -26.22 11.29
CA PRO A 19 -13.78 -25.71 12.52
C PRO A 19 -12.56 -26.57 12.90
N PHE A 20 -11.36 -26.04 12.71
CA PHE A 20 -10.19 -26.55 13.42
C PHE A 20 -9.68 -25.46 14.35
N PHE A 21 -10.20 -25.49 15.57
CA PHE A 21 -9.55 -24.90 16.73
C PHE A 21 -8.24 -25.67 16.99
N GLN A 22 -7.15 -25.24 16.35
CA GLN A 22 -5.82 -25.44 16.91
C GLN A 22 -5.43 -24.15 17.62
N SER A 23 -5.62 -24.17 18.93
CA SER A 23 -5.14 -23.14 19.85
C SER A 23 -3.61 -23.13 19.76
N ARG A 24 -3.07 -22.30 18.85
CA ARG A 24 -1.66 -21.96 18.86
C ARG A 24 -1.51 -20.94 19.97
N ALA A 25 -0.85 -21.34 21.06
CA ALA A 25 -0.50 -20.45 22.15
C ALA A 25 0.26 -19.25 21.56
N VAL A 26 -0.40 -18.10 21.50
CA VAL A 26 0.25 -16.83 21.18
C VAL A 26 1.18 -16.57 22.36
N SER A 27 2.48 -16.65 22.12
CA SER A 27 3.46 -16.08 23.02
C SER A 27 3.26 -14.57 23.02
N ILE A 28 2.36 -14.11 23.88
CA ILE A 28 2.14 -12.68 24.15
C ILE A 28 3.47 -12.18 24.68
N LEU A 29 4.21 -11.45 23.83
CA LEU A 29 5.29 -10.59 24.30
C LEU A 29 4.67 -9.70 25.36
N ARG A 30 5.06 -9.91 26.63
CA ARG A 30 4.66 -9.05 27.75
C ARG A 30 5.19 -7.66 27.43
N LEU A 31 4.34 -6.80 26.88
CA LEU A 31 4.61 -5.37 26.83
C LEU A 31 4.79 -4.88 28.26
N PRO A 32 5.84 -4.10 28.56
CA PRO A 32 5.91 -3.42 29.84
C PRO A 32 4.67 -2.53 29.96
N THR A 33 3.86 -2.77 30.98
CA THR A 33 2.73 -1.92 31.33
C THR A 33 3.27 -0.55 31.74
N LYS A 34 3.30 0.40 30.79
CA LYS A 34 3.53 1.81 31.12
C LYS A 34 2.38 2.27 32.02
N LYS A 35 2.70 2.66 33.25
CA LYS A 35 1.82 3.48 34.08
C LYS A 35 1.41 4.69 33.24
N ASN A 36 0.11 4.94 33.13
CA ASN A 36 -0.41 6.12 32.45
C ASN A 36 0.09 7.35 33.22
N PRO A 37 0.92 8.22 32.62
CA PRO A 37 1.46 9.37 33.34
C PRO A 37 0.33 10.34 33.67
N ASN A 38 0.35 10.86 34.89
CA ASN A 38 -0.56 11.90 35.34
C ASN A 38 -0.26 13.17 34.49
N PRO A 39 -1.24 13.83 33.87
CA PRO A 39 -1.00 14.94 32.94
C PRO A 39 -0.35 16.19 33.57
N ASN A 40 -0.15 16.21 34.89
CA ASN A 40 0.40 17.35 35.65
C ASN A 40 1.84 17.15 36.17
N GLU A 41 2.53 16.05 35.85
CA GLU A 41 3.94 15.87 36.24
C GLU A 41 4.88 16.32 35.12
N PRO A 42 5.94 17.10 35.42
CA PRO A 42 6.93 17.48 34.41
C PRO A 42 7.70 16.23 33.98
N THR A 43 7.44 15.77 32.76
CA THR A 43 8.19 14.66 32.16
C THR A 43 9.66 15.03 32.03
N ASP A 44 10.55 14.22 32.62
CA ASP A 44 11.99 14.35 32.42
C ASP A 44 12.37 13.84 31.02
N ILE A 45 12.53 14.79 30.11
CA ILE A 45 12.84 14.54 28.69
C ILE A 45 14.24 13.92 28.55
N ASP A 46 15.19 14.32 29.40
CA ASP A 46 16.57 13.86 29.32
C ASP A 46 16.68 12.39 29.73
N ALA A 47 15.97 11.98 30.78
CA ALA A 47 15.86 10.58 31.15
C ALA A 47 15.21 9.73 30.03
N LEU A 48 14.17 10.24 29.37
CA LEU A 48 13.50 9.53 28.27
C LEU A 48 14.35 9.41 27.00
N LEU A 49 15.16 10.42 26.69
CA LEU A 49 16.05 10.41 25.52
C LEU A 49 17.38 9.70 25.79
N SER A 50 17.72 9.46 27.07
CA SER A 50 18.94 8.75 27.47
C SER A 50 18.89 7.25 27.15
N GLU A 51 17.70 6.66 27.14
CA GLU A 51 17.50 5.29 26.70
C GLU A 51 17.62 5.22 25.17
N PRO A 52 18.60 4.49 24.61
CA PRO A 52 18.77 4.38 23.17
C PRO A 52 17.63 3.55 22.57
N THR A 53 16.52 4.22 22.25
CA THR A 53 15.47 3.65 21.43
C THR A 53 16.02 3.47 20.02
N TRP A 54 15.69 2.35 19.37
CA TRP A 54 16.21 1.99 18.06
C TRP A 54 16.21 3.19 17.09
N ALA A 55 17.40 3.58 16.62
CA ALA A 55 17.49 4.66 15.66
C ALA A 55 16.87 4.21 14.32
N VAL A 56 15.91 4.99 13.80
CA VAL A 56 15.27 4.73 12.50
C VAL A 56 16.32 4.56 11.38
N ARG A 57 17.40 5.36 11.46
CA ARG A 57 18.55 5.32 10.54
C ARG A 57 19.25 3.96 10.54
N ASP A 58 19.33 3.29 11.69
CA ASP A 58 19.98 1.98 11.82
C ASP A 58 19.13 0.88 11.17
N LEU A 59 17.82 0.94 11.35
CA LEU A 59 16.88 0.02 10.71
C LEU A 59 16.93 0.13 9.19
N ILE A 60 17.08 1.35 8.66
CA ILE A 60 17.16 1.60 7.21
C ILE A 60 18.55 1.16 6.71
N THR A 61 19.63 1.75 7.22
CA THR A 61 20.98 1.57 6.64
C THR A 61 21.56 0.15 6.79
N LYS A 62 21.31 -0.56 7.90
CA LYS A 62 21.86 -1.92 8.14
C LYS A 62 21.14 -3.02 7.36
N LYS A 63 19.85 -2.84 7.03
CA LYS A 63 19.08 -3.80 6.19
C LYS A 63 19.27 -3.54 4.70
N LEU A 64 19.40 -2.28 4.26
CA LEU A 64 19.60 -1.92 2.85
C LEU A 64 20.87 -2.53 2.21
N LYS A 65 21.87 -2.91 3.02
CA LYS A 65 23.08 -3.61 2.56
C LYS A 65 22.88 -5.12 2.33
N ARG A 66 21.89 -5.74 2.96
CA ARG A 66 21.66 -7.20 2.94
C ARG A 66 20.62 -7.66 1.92
N GLU A 67 19.87 -6.74 1.33
CA GLU A 67 18.75 -7.09 0.45
C GLU A 67 19.18 -7.15 -1.01
N ASN A 68 18.94 -8.30 -1.64
CA ASN A 68 19.23 -8.54 -3.05
C ASN A 68 18.09 -7.96 -3.90
N VAL A 69 18.12 -6.64 -4.12
CA VAL A 69 17.19 -5.98 -5.04
C VAL A 69 17.63 -6.27 -6.47
N PRO A 70 16.71 -6.70 -7.37
CA PRO A 70 17.06 -6.97 -8.75
C PRO A 70 17.67 -5.72 -9.39
N LYS A 71 18.88 -5.87 -9.95
CA LYS A 71 19.56 -4.78 -10.65
C LYS A 71 18.75 -4.36 -11.87
N ILE A 72 18.54 -3.07 -12.01
CA ILE A 72 17.83 -2.48 -13.14
C ILE A 72 18.74 -2.57 -14.37
N LYS A 73 18.27 -3.22 -15.43
CA LYS A 73 18.95 -3.25 -16.72
C LYS A 73 18.70 -1.93 -17.46
N PRO A 74 19.65 -1.45 -18.29
CA PRO A 74 19.46 -0.30 -19.18
C PRO A 74 18.12 -0.32 -19.90
N LYS A 75 17.77 -1.46 -20.52
CA LYS A 75 16.50 -1.62 -21.26
C LYS A 75 15.26 -1.30 -20.41
N HIS A 76 15.28 -1.63 -19.12
CA HIS A 76 14.16 -1.32 -18.23
C HIS A 76 14.09 0.18 -17.92
N LEU A 77 15.24 0.84 -17.75
CA LEU A 77 15.29 2.29 -17.56
C LEU A 77 14.73 3.02 -18.80
N HIS A 78 15.20 2.66 -19.99
CA HIS A 78 14.70 3.24 -21.26
C HIS A 78 13.19 3.01 -21.43
N HIS A 79 12.70 1.82 -21.06
CA HIS A 79 11.27 1.53 -21.09
C HIS A 79 10.47 2.41 -20.12
N LEU A 80 10.96 2.59 -18.88
CA LEU A 80 10.33 3.46 -17.89
C LEU A 80 10.29 4.91 -18.37
N LEU A 81 11.39 5.43 -18.90
CA LEU A 81 11.45 6.79 -19.44
C LEU A 81 10.39 7.00 -20.53
N ARG A 82 10.21 6.02 -21.42
CA ARG A 82 9.16 6.06 -22.44
C ARG A 82 7.76 6.07 -21.85
N LEU A 83 7.49 5.26 -20.83
CA LEU A 83 6.18 5.24 -20.15
C LEU A 83 5.88 6.56 -19.44
N SER A 84 6.89 7.21 -18.88
CA SER A 84 6.77 8.53 -18.25
C SER A 84 6.89 9.70 -19.22
N ALA A 85 6.97 9.44 -20.54
CA ALA A 85 7.18 10.45 -21.57
C ALA A 85 8.41 11.38 -21.33
N LEU A 86 9.48 10.82 -20.76
CA LEU A 86 10.75 11.52 -20.51
C LEU A 86 11.76 11.24 -21.65
N PRO A 87 12.67 12.19 -21.94
CA PRO A 87 13.71 11.99 -22.94
C PRO A 87 14.72 10.91 -22.51
N LEU A 88 15.42 10.35 -23.50
CA LEU A 88 16.50 9.40 -23.24
C LEU A 88 17.76 10.13 -22.76
N PRO A 89 18.58 9.51 -21.89
CA PRO A 89 19.83 10.09 -21.42
C PRO A 89 20.81 10.24 -22.58
N GLU A 90 21.47 11.39 -22.65
CA GLU A 90 22.46 11.70 -23.70
C GLU A 90 23.80 11.03 -23.38
N THR A 91 24.12 10.88 -22.09
CA THR A 91 25.39 10.33 -21.64
C THR A 91 25.22 9.04 -20.81
N PRO A 92 26.19 8.11 -20.88
CA PRO A 92 26.16 6.89 -20.08
C PRO A 92 26.37 7.17 -18.57
N GLU A 93 26.93 8.31 -18.22
CA GLU A 93 27.10 8.73 -16.82
C GLU A 93 25.77 9.14 -16.18
N GLU A 94 24.96 9.91 -16.91
CA GLU A 94 23.60 10.26 -16.49
C GLU A 94 22.73 9.00 -16.37
N GLU A 95 22.86 8.07 -17.32
CA GLU A 95 22.14 6.80 -17.25
C GLU A 95 22.48 6.03 -15.96
N LYS A 96 23.77 5.97 -15.59
CA LYS A 96 24.20 5.33 -14.33
C LYS A 96 23.65 6.04 -13.10
N LYS A 97 23.69 7.38 -13.07
CA LYS A 97 23.12 8.18 -11.96
C LYS A 97 21.63 7.90 -11.78
N LEU A 98 20.87 7.83 -12.88
CA LEU A 98 19.45 7.49 -12.86
C LEU A 98 19.22 6.05 -12.38
N GLN A 99 20.01 5.10 -12.85
CA GLN A 99 19.93 3.70 -12.38
C GLN A 99 20.20 3.60 -10.87
N ASP A 100 21.21 4.29 -10.36
CA ASP A 100 21.57 4.28 -8.94
C ASP A 100 20.45 4.90 -8.08
N ALA A 101 19.87 6.01 -8.53
CA ALA A 101 18.75 6.66 -7.85
C ALA A 101 17.53 5.73 -7.74
N ILE A 102 17.13 5.09 -8.85
CA ILE A 102 15.99 4.19 -8.84
C ILE A 102 16.30 2.94 -7.99
N GLN A 103 17.52 2.41 -8.05
CA GLN A 103 17.92 1.29 -7.19
C GLN A 103 17.83 1.63 -5.71
N GLN A 104 18.22 2.84 -5.29
CA GLN A 104 18.06 3.30 -3.91
C GLN A 104 16.58 3.36 -3.50
N GLN A 105 15.73 3.91 -4.36
CA GLN A 105 14.28 3.99 -4.13
C GLN A 105 13.64 2.60 -4.01
N LEU A 106 13.99 1.66 -4.89
CA LEU A 106 13.45 0.30 -4.86
C LEU A 106 13.82 -0.45 -3.57
N ARG A 107 15.03 -0.25 -3.04
CA ARG A 107 15.40 -0.85 -1.76
C ARG A 107 14.52 -0.35 -0.62
N PHE A 108 14.15 0.94 -0.63
CA PHE A 108 13.23 1.49 0.37
C PHE A 108 11.84 0.86 0.25
N VAL A 109 11.27 0.82 -0.95
CA VAL A 109 9.94 0.22 -1.19
C VAL A 109 9.91 -1.27 -0.82
N LYS A 110 10.95 -2.03 -1.17
CA LYS A 110 11.06 -3.45 -0.83
C LYS A 110 11.03 -3.71 0.67
N LYS A 111 11.53 -2.77 1.46
CA LYS A 111 11.45 -2.85 2.91
C LYS A 111 10.03 -2.62 3.43
N MET A 112 9.28 -1.69 2.84
CA MET A 112 7.87 -1.47 3.19
C MET A 112 7.02 -2.71 2.90
N GLN A 113 7.31 -3.42 1.78
CA GLN A 113 6.61 -4.66 1.41
C GLN A 113 6.80 -5.81 2.41
N LYS A 114 7.71 -5.70 3.39
CA LYS A 114 7.91 -6.72 4.44
C LYS A 114 6.99 -6.54 5.64
N VAL A 115 6.25 -5.44 5.70
CA VAL A 115 5.27 -5.20 6.75
C VAL A 115 4.12 -6.16 6.52
N ASP A 116 3.65 -6.81 7.59
CA ASP A 116 2.48 -7.66 7.55
C ASP A 116 1.24 -6.80 7.33
N THR A 117 0.50 -7.11 6.27
CA THR A 117 -0.75 -6.44 5.89
C THR A 117 -1.93 -7.42 5.84
N GLU A 118 -1.82 -8.57 6.51
CA GLU A 118 -2.92 -9.53 6.60
C GLU A 118 -4.14 -8.89 7.28
N GLY A 119 -5.31 -8.96 6.63
CA GLY A 119 -6.57 -8.45 7.18
C GLY A 119 -6.81 -6.94 7.05
N VAL A 120 -5.96 -6.20 6.32
CA VAL A 120 -6.12 -4.75 6.13
C VAL A 120 -6.52 -4.42 4.69
N GLU A 121 -7.60 -3.66 4.49
CA GLU A 121 -7.99 -3.13 3.18
C GLU A 121 -7.15 -1.89 2.82
N PRO A 122 -6.62 -1.78 1.58
CA PRO A 122 -5.86 -0.61 1.17
C PRO A 122 -6.75 0.64 1.06
N LEU A 123 -6.31 1.73 1.70
CA LEU A 123 -6.93 3.04 1.54
C LEU A 123 -6.67 3.57 0.11
N GLN A 124 -7.73 3.92 -0.62
CA GLN A 124 -7.62 4.33 -2.03
C GLN A 124 -7.40 5.84 -2.18
N GLY A 125 -7.89 6.63 -1.22
CA GLY A 125 -7.70 8.06 -1.19
C GLY A 125 -7.92 8.64 0.21
N ILE A 126 -7.54 9.90 0.39
CA ILE A 126 -7.82 10.63 1.63
C ILE A 126 -9.27 11.11 1.56
N ARG A 127 -10.22 10.22 1.88
CA ARG A 127 -11.66 10.47 1.90
C ARG A 127 -12.31 9.71 3.04
N ASP A 128 -13.55 10.08 3.34
CA ASP A 128 -14.38 9.29 4.21
C ASP A 128 -14.86 8.02 3.48
N GLU A 129 -14.14 6.92 3.67
CA GLU A 129 -14.48 5.60 3.12
C GLU A 129 -15.51 4.85 4.01
N THR A 130 -16.13 5.50 5.00
CA THR A 130 -17.28 4.91 5.70
C THR A 130 -18.44 4.65 4.73
N SER A 131 -19.40 3.82 5.14
CA SER A 131 -20.61 3.59 4.33
C SER A 131 -21.36 4.88 4.05
N GLU A 132 -21.38 5.81 5.01
CA GLU A 132 -22.04 7.11 4.91
C GLU A 132 -21.31 8.02 3.91
N GLY A 133 -19.99 8.19 4.08
CA GLY A 133 -19.17 8.97 3.14
C GLY A 133 -19.20 8.44 1.70
N ARG A 134 -19.31 7.11 1.52
CA ARG A 134 -19.52 6.50 0.20
C ARG A 134 -20.88 6.83 -0.39
N MET A 135 -21.96 6.79 0.39
CA MET A 135 -23.30 7.12 -0.10
C MET A 135 -23.37 8.58 -0.55
N GLU A 136 -22.82 9.51 0.25
CA GLU A 136 -22.81 10.93 -0.09
C GLU A 136 -21.97 11.24 -1.33
N ALA A 137 -20.82 10.58 -1.50
CA ALA A 137 -19.96 10.78 -2.67
C ALA A 137 -20.47 10.08 -3.94
N THR A 138 -21.42 9.16 -3.83
CA THR A 138 -21.95 8.39 -4.97
C THR A 138 -23.09 9.15 -5.61
N ILE A 139 -22.86 9.70 -6.80
CA ILE A 139 -23.93 10.30 -7.62
C ILE A 139 -24.82 9.17 -8.15
N GLY A 140 -26.10 9.19 -7.77
CA GLY A 140 -27.07 8.15 -8.13
C GLY A 140 -27.60 8.27 -9.56
N LEU A 141 -28.12 7.17 -10.11
CA LEU A 141 -28.80 7.18 -11.41
C LEU A 141 -30.04 8.08 -11.42
N GLU A 142 -30.74 8.21 -10.29
CA GLU A 142 -31.92 9.08 -10.19
C GLU A 142 -31.54 10.55 -10.35
N GLU A 143 -30.39 10.95 -9.79
CA GLU A 143 -29.86 12.32 -9.91
C GLU A 143 -29.39 12.63 -11.33
N LEU A 144 -28.80 11.64 -12.01
CA LEU A 144 -28.35 11.77 -13.40
C LEU A 144 -29.46 11.62 -14.43
N ARG A 145 -30.66 11.17 -14.03
CA ARG A 145 -31.74 10.84 -14.95
C ARG A 145 -32.15 12.01 -15.85
N GLY A 146 -32.16 13.23 -15.31
CA GLY A 146 -32.46 14.44 -16.08
C GLY A 146 -31.38 14.75 -17.13
N ALA A 147 -30.11 14.58 -16.78
CA ALA A 147 -28.99 14.79 -17.72
C ALA A 147 -28.97 13.71 -18.81
N LEU A 148 -29.14 12.45 -18.43
CA LEU A 148 -29.22 11.32 -19.36
C LEU A 148 -30.40 11.44 -20.34
N ALA A 149 -31.52 12.03 -19.92
CA ALA A 149 -32.68 12.25 -20.79
C ALA A 149 -32.43 13.28 -21.91
N MET A 150 -31.39 14.11 -21.76
CA MET A 150 -31.02 15.12 -22.76
C MET A 150 -29.99 14.61 -23.78
N GLU A 151 -29.54 13.37 -23.67
CA GLU A 151 -28.52 12.80 -24.55
C GLU A 151 -29.10 12.41 -25.93
N ASP A 152 -28.41 12.80 -27.01
CA ASP A 152 -28.77 12.43 -28.38
C ASP A 152 -28.10 11.08 -28.73
N VAL A 153 -28.90 10.01 -28.83
CA VAL A 153 -28.39 8.66 -29.13
C VAL A 153 -28.07 8.54 -30.62
N ARG A 154 -26.77 8.47 -30.95
CA ARG A 154 -26.30 8.21 -32.31
C ARG A 154 -25.69 6.82 -32.44
N GLY A 155 -26.46 5.87 -32.97
CA GLY A 155 -26.06 4.48 -33.17
C GLY A 155 -27.02 3.48 -32.51
N ARG A 156 -26.91 2.19 -32.87
CA ARG A 156 -27.61 1.06 -32.21
C ARG A 156 -26.62 0.27 -31.37
#